data_AF-A0A926A653-F1
#
_entry.id   AF-A0A926A653-F1
#
_cell.length_a   1.000
_cell.length_b   1.000
_cell.length_c   1.000
_cell.angle_alpha   90.00
_cell.angle_beta   90.00
_cell.angle_gamma   90.00
#
_symmetry.space_group_name_H-M   'P 1'
#
loop_
_entity.id
_entity.type
_entity.pdbx_description
1 polymer ?
#
loop_
_entity_poly.entity_id
_entity_poly.type
_entity_poly.pdbx_seq_one_letter_code
_entity_poly.pdbx_strand_id
1 'polypeptide(L)'
;MLVLLPPSETKLDGGDGPPLHLDALHHPELDPLRRDLVDTLVHLASDVDASRAALGLSPRQNVEIARNAALHTAPTMPALRRYTGVLYDALDYASLRPAERARA
;
A
#
# COMPACT_ATOMS: atom_id res chain seq x y z
N MET A 1 17.42 12.61 12.49
CA MET A 1 17.86 11.53 11.58
C MET A 1 16.61 10.90 11.00
N LEU A 2 16.57 10.69 9.68
CA LEU A 2 15.46 10.03 8.99
C LEU A 2 15.97 8.71 8.40
N VAL A 3 15.18 7.66 8.55
CA VAL A 3 15.43 6.36 7.92
C VAL A 3 14.35 6.16 6.86
N LEU A 4 14.77 5.89 5.63
CA LEU A 4 13.87 5.61 4.52
C LEU A 4 13.90 4.12 4.24
N LEU A 5 12.74 3.47 4.34
CA LEU A 5 12.57 2.07 4.01
C LEU A 5 11.85 1.96 2.65
N PRO A 6 12.35 1.14 1.73
CA PRO A 6 11.60 0.84 0.51
C PRO A 6 10.32 0.08 0.85
N PRO A 7 9.25 0.23 0.05
CA PRO A 7 8.07 -0.62 0.16
C PRO A 7 8.41 -2.08 -0.20
N SER A 8 7.49 -3.00 0.08
CA SER A 8 7.55 -4.40 -0.38
C SER A 8 6.44 -4.71 -1.39
N GLU A 9 6.71 -5.66 -2.28
CA GLU A 9 5.69 -6.24 -3.16
C GLU A 9 4.63 -6.97 -2.31
N THR A 10 5.07 -7.79 -1.35
CA THR A 10 4.19 -8.62 -0.53
C THR A 10 3.57 -7.82 0.61
N LYS A 11 2.28 -8.05 0.84
CA LYS A 11 1.46 -7.27 1.77
C LYS A 11 0.53 -8.19 2.56
N LEU A 12 0.31 -7.87 3.83
CA LEU A 12 -0.78 -8.46 4.61
C LEU A 12 -2.13 -7.94 4.11
N ASP A 13 -3.13 -8.81 4.11
CA ASP A 13 -4.52 -8.47 3.83
C ASP A 13 -5.20 -7.77 5.01
N GLY A 14 -6.34 -7.12 4.72
CA GLY A 14 -7.20 -6.51 5.73
C GLY A 14 -6.73 -5.13 6.19
N GLY A 15 -7.07 -4.81 7.43
CA GLY A 15 -6.97 -3.49 8.05
C GLY A 15 -8.25 -3.17 8.82
N ASP A 16 -8.16 -2.30 9.82
CA ASP A 16 -9.27 -1.80 10.63
C ASP A 16 -9.38 -0.27 10.61
N GLY A 17 -8.47 0.40 9.90
CA GLY A 17 -8.49 1.84 9.70
C GLY A 17 -9.51 2.28 8.65
N PRO A 18 -9.87 3.58 8.64
CA PRO A 18 -10.74 4.15 7.62
C PRO A 18 -10.12 4.01 6.22
N PRO A 19 -10.92 4.13 5.14
CA PRO A 19 -10.40 4.20 3.79
C PRO A 19 -9.39 5.34 3.58
N LEU A 20 -8.65 5.30 2.48
CA LEU A 20 -7.59 6.26 2.17
C LEU A 20 -8.14 7.68 1.99
N HIS A 21 -7.71 8.60 2.87
CA HIS A 21 -7.95 10.03 2.76
C HIS A 21 -6.69 10.72 2.24
N LEU A 22 -6.65 11.03 0.94
CA LEU A 22 -5.46 11.58 0.29
C LEU A 22 -5.06 12.95 0.87
N ASP A 23 -6.04 13.76 1.24
CA ASP A 23 -5.88 15.08 1.86
C ASP A 23 -5.32 15.04 3.29
N ALA A 24 -5.35 13.87 3.95
CA ALA A 24 -4.74 13.65 5.25
C ALA A 24 -3.25 13.22 5.13
N LEU A 25 -2.74 13.00 3.92
CA LEU A 25 -1.35 12.60 3.71
C LEU A 25 -0.39 13.78 3.81
N HIS A 26 0.85 13.48 4.20
CA HIS A 26 1.94 14.45 4.11
C HIS A 26 2.19 14.86 2.66
N HIS A 27 2.71 16.07 2.45
CA HIS A 27 2.99 16.66 1.13
C HIS A 27 1.72 16.87 0.28
N PRO A 28 0.84 17.81 0.67
CA PRO A 28 -0.41 18.09 -0.05
C PRO A 28 -0.18 18.53 -1.51
N GLU A 29 1.00 19.05 -1.83
CA GLU A 29 1.42 19.36 -3.20
C GLU A 29 1.39 18.15 -4.15
N LEU A 30 1.41 16.92 -3.62
CA LEU A 30 1.33 15.68 -4.39
C LEU A 30 -0.11 15.20 -4.60
N ASP A 31 -1.10 15.78 -3.94
CA ASP A 31 -2.47 15.27 -3.97
C ASP A 31 -3.13 15.25 -5.35
N PRO A 32 -2.91 16.25 -6.24
CA PRO A 32 -3.41 16.17 -7.61
C PRO A 32 -2.88 14.93 -8.35
N LEU A 33 -1.58 14.65 -8.22
CA LEU A 33 -0.96 13.48 -8.84
C LEU A 33 -1.44 12.17 -8.19
N ARG A 34 -1.60 12.14 -6.86
CA ARG A 34 -2.12 10.96 -6.17
C ARG A 34 -3.53 10.61 -6.61
N ARG A 35 -4.41 11.61 -6.73
CA ARG A 35 -5.78 11.40 -7.23
C ARG A 35 -5.77 10.81 -8.64
N ASP A 36 -5.01 11.42 -9.55
CA ASP A 36 -4.88 10.94 -10.93
C ASP A 36 -4.37 9.48 -11.01
N LEU A 37 -3.33 9.15 -10.24
CA LEU A 37 -2.79 7.79 -10.18
C LEU A 37 -3.78 6.78 -9.61
N VAL A 38 -4.49 7.13 -8.55
CA VAL A 38 -5.51 6.27 -7.93
C VAL A 38 -6.65 6.01 -8.91
N ASP A 39 -7.19 7.06 -9.52
CA ASP A 39 -8.32 6.93 -10.45
C ASP A 39 -7.93 6.15 -11.70
N THR A 40 -6.73 6.40 -12.23
CA THR A 40 -6.16 5.63 -13.35
C THR A 40 -6.00 4.15 -13.00
N LEU A 41 -5.47 3.84 -11.81
CA LEU A 41 -5.26 2.47 -11.37
C LEU A 41 -6.58 1.72 -11.15
N VAL A 42 -7.56 2.37 -10.51
CA VAL A 42 -8.91 1.81 -10.31
C VAL A 42 -9.61 1.57 -11.65
N HIS A 43 -9.49 2.51 -12.60
CA HIS A 43 -10.04 2.36 -13.93
C HIS A 43 -9.39 1.19 -14.69
N LEU A 44 -8.06 1.11 -14.67
CA LEU A 44 -7.30 0.01 -15.27
C LEU A 44 -7.74 -1.35 -14.72
N ALA A 45 -8.03 -1.43 -13.41
CA ALA A 45 -8.45 -2.67 -12.75
C ALA A 45 -9.78 -3.24 -13.25
N SER A 46 -10.57 -2.48 -14.04
CA SER A 46 -11.76 -2.99 -14.73
C SER A 46 -11.45 -3.90 -15.91
N ASP A 47 -10.21 -3.88 -16.42
CA ASP A 47 -9.70 -4.77 -17.46
C ASP A 47 -8.53 -5.59 -16.91
N VAL A 48 -8.79 -6.89 -16.69
CA VAL A 48 -7.83 -7.81 -16.07
C VAL A 48 -6.60 -8.03 -16.97
N ASP A 49 -6.78 -8.13 -18.28
CA ASP A 49 -5.67 -8.43 -19.19
C ASP A 49 -4.82 -7.18 -19.44
N ALA A 50 -5.46 -6.01 -19.58
CA ALA A 50 -4.73 -4.73 -19.60
C ALA A 50 -3.98 -4.49 -18.28
N SER A 51 -4.60 -4.77 -17.13
CA SER A 51 -3.95 -4.67 -15.82
C SER A 51 -2.73 -5.56 -15.72
N ARG A 52 -2.82 -6.83 -16.16
CA ARG A 52 -1.67 -7.75 -16.17
C ARG A 52 -0.53 -7.23 -17.03
N ALA A 53 -0.84 -6.78 -18.24
CA ALA A 53 0.16 -6.27 -19.16
C ALA A 53 0.84 -5.00 -18.63
N ALA A 54 0.07 -4.04 -18.12
CA ALA A 54 0.58 -2.76 -17.64
C ALA A 54 1.36 -2.87 -16.33
N LEU A 55 0.93 -3.76 -15.42
CA LEU A 55 1.52 -3.90 -14.08
C LEU A 55 2.51 -5.07 -13.98
N GLY A 56 2.75 -5.81 -15.06
CA GLY A 56 3.64 -6.96 -15.07
C GLY A 56 3.15 -8.13 -14.19
N LEU A 57 1.83 -8.28 -14.03
CA LEU A 57 1.26 -9.28 -13.14
C LEU A 57 1.08 -10.62 -13.86
N SER A 58 1.45 -11.70 -13.17
CA SER A 58 1.11 -13.05 -13.60
C SER A 58 -0.36 -13.36 -13.34
N PRO A 59 -0.95 -14.40 -13.99
CA PRO A 59 -2.32 -14.83 -13.71
C PRO A 59 -2.60 -15.19 -12.24
N ARG A 60 -1.56 -15.58 -11.49
CA ARG A 60 -1.66 -15.91 -10.06
C ARG A 60 -1.86 -14.68 -9.18
N GLN A 61 -1.56 -13.48 -9.69
CA GLN A 61 -1.65 -12.21 -8.97
C GLN A 61 -2.94 -11.44 -9.29
N ASN A 62 -3.97 -12.09 -9.85
CA ASN A 62 -5.26 -11.44 -10.12
C ASN A 62 -5.91 -10.83 -8.87
N VAL A 63 -5.59 -11.35 -7.68
CA VAL A 63 -6.04 -10.77 -6.41
C VAL A 63 -5.53 -9.33 -6.23
N GLU A 64 -4.36 -8.99 -6.74
CA GLU A 64 -3.81 -7.62 -6.68
C GLU A 64 -4.65 -6.65 -7.53
N ILE A 65 -5.21 -7.13 -8.64
CA ILE A 65 -6.11 -6.33 -9.50
C ILE A 65 -7.41 -6.03 -8.75
N ALA A 66 -7.96 -7.02 -8.04
CA ALA A 66 -9.14 -6.81 -7.19
C ALA A 66 -8.85 -5.82 -6.05
N ARG A 67 -7.66 -5.86 -5.45
CA ARG A 67 -7.23 -4.86 -4.45
C ARG A 67 -7.14 -3.46 -5.05
N ASN A 68 -6.60 -3.32 -6.25
CA ASN A 68 -6.51 -2.05 -6.97
C ASN A 68 -7.90 -1.47 -7.27
N ALA A 69 -8.87 -2.30 -7.66
CA ALA A 69 -10.25 -1.87 -7.91
C ALA A 69 -10.93 -1.32 -6.64
N ALA A 70 -10.54 -1.81 -5.46
CA ALA A 70 -11.13 -1.45 -4.18
C ALA A 70 -10.42 -0.28 -3.45
N LEU A 71 -9.44 0.37 -4.09
CA LEU A 71 -8.51 1.28 -3.40
C LEU A 71 -9.18 2.42 -2.61
N HIS A 72 -10.28 2.97 -3.14
CA HIS A 72 -11.05 4.05 -2.51
C HIS A 72 -11.84 3.61 -1.27
N THR A 73 -12.14 2.32 -1.13
CA THR A 73 -13.05 1.80 -0.10
C THR A 73 -12.38 0.81 0.85
N ALA A 74 -11.22 0.27 0.47
CA ALA A 74 -10.53 -0.73 1.25
C ALA A 74 -10.07 -0.15 2.60
N PRO A 75 -10.15 -0.93 3.69
CA PRO A 75 -9.64 -0.50 4.98
C PRO A 75 -8.11 -0.34 4.93
N THR A 76 -7.61 0.61 5.70
CA THR A 76 -6.18 0.88 5.79
C THR A 76 -5.55 0.24 7.03
N MET A 77 -4.22 0.14 7.01
CA MET A 77 -3.41 -0.22 8.16
C MET A 77 -2.07 0.54 8.09
N PRO A 78 -1.36 0.73 9.22
CA PRO A 78 -0.05 1.36 9.20
C PRO A 78 0.90 0.67 8.22
N ALA A 79 1.65 1.43 7.42
CA ALA A 79 2.55 0.88 6.40
C ALA A 79 3.57 -0.12 6.97
N LEU A 80 4.09 0.15 8.18
CA LEU A 80 5.00 -0.73 8.92
C LEU A 80 4.39 -2.09 9.30
N ARG A 81 3.05 -2.21 9.29
CA ARG A 81 2.32 -3.46 9.50
C ARG A 81 1.78 -4.07 8.20
N ARG A 82 1.77 -3.32 7.10
CA ARG A 82 1.25 -3.78 5.80
C ARG A 82 2.27 -4.61 5.05
N TYR A 83 3.50 -4.12 4.95
CA TYR A 83 4.52 -4.76 4.12
C TYR A 83 5.15 -5.95 4.82
N THR A 84 5.44 -6.99 4.05
CA THR A 84 6.10 -8.22 4.52
C THR A 84 7.32 -8.54 3.67
N GLY A 85 8.12 -9.52 4.09
CA GLY A 85 9.30 -9.99 3.36
C GLY A 85 10.60 -9.55 4.01
N VAL A 86 11.74 -9.98 3.46
CA VAL A 86 13.06 -10.01 4.12
C VAL A 86 13.40 -8.76 4.94
N LEU A 87 13.19 -7.56 4.39
CA LEU A 87 13.46 -6.31 5.11
C LEU A 87 12.55 -6.13 6.34
N TYR A 88 11.25 -6.34 6.16
CA TYR A 88 10.24 -6.14 7.20
C TYR A 88 10.27 -7.26 8.24
N ASP A 89 10.61 -8.48 7.82
CA ASP A 89 10.84 -9.63 8.71
C ASP A 89 12.07 -9.39 9.59
N ALA A 90 13.15 -8.82 9.04
CA ALA A 90 14.34 -8.46 9.80
C ALA A 90 14.15 -7.23 10.69
N LEU A 91 13.30 -6.28 10.27
CA LEU A 91 12.92 -5.12 11.09
C LEU A 91 12.11 -5.55 12.33
N ASP A 92 11.27 -6.58 12.18
CA ASP A 92 10.44 -7.18 13.23
C ASP A 92 9.80 -6.13 14.15
N TYR A 93 9.04 -5.21 13.53
CA TYR A 93 8.45 -4.06 14.24
C TYR A 93 7.62 -4.46 15.47
N ALA A 94 7.05 -5.67 15.46
CA ALA A 94 6.25 -6.20 16.56
C ALA A 94 7.09 -6.50 17.83
N SER A 95 8.36 -6.89 17.69
CA SER A 95 9.23 -7.20 18.84
C SER A 95 9.84 -5.97 19.50
N LEU A 96 9.78 -4.80 18.86
CA LEU A 96 10.25 -3.54 19.43
C LEU A 96 9.50 -3.18 20.73
N ARG A 97 10.22 -2.63 21.71
CA ARG A 97 9.63 -2.14 22.97
C ARG A 97 8.76 -0.90 22.70
N PRO A 98 7.80 -0.56 23.57
CA PRO A 98 6.93 0.60 23.37
C PRO A 98 7.67 1.91 23.08
N ALA A 99 8.78 2.17 23.80
CA ALA A 99 9.59 3.38 23.58
C ALA A 99 10.31 3.39 22.22
N GLU A 100 10.66 2.22 21.67
CA GLU A 100 11.28 2.09 20.35
C GLU A 100 10.23 2.31 19.26
N ARG A 101 9.03 1.74 19.43
CA ARG A 101 7.90 1.95 18.51
C ARG A 101 7.40 3.39 18.47
N ALA A 102 7.51 4.14 19.57
CA ALA A 102 7.13 5.55 19.59
C ALA A 102 8.11 6.44 18.80
N ARG A 103 9.33 5.94 18.56
CA ARG A 103 10.37 6.65 17.81
C ARG A 103 10.43 6.23 16.32
N ALA A 104 9.94 5.04 16.01
CA ALA A 104 9.87 4.47 14.67
C ALA A 104 8.61 4.95 13.92
#